data_AF-A0A7R9PG54-F1
#
_entry.id   AF-A0A7R9PG54-F1
#
_cell.length_a   1.000
_cell.length_b   1.000
_cell.length_c   1.000
_cell.angle_alpha   90.00
_cell.angle_beta   90.00
_cell.angle_gamma   90.00
#
_symmetry.space_group_name_H-M   'P 1'
#
loop_
_entity.id
_entity.type
_entity.pdbx_description
1 polymer ?
#
loop_
_entity_poly.entity_id
_entity_poly.type
_entity_poly.pdbx_seq_one_letter_code
_entity_poly.pdbx_strand_id
1 'polypeptide(L)'
;MHVLYNAHMTWKEAVAFCRQQGMMLATILSTLTAAVLGEAMIRSRPDFENMWIGGFYDMGWTWVSTADPIPENMESNSYPPWRFGSSKNNAGCLLLDRHVSDTPV
;
A
#
# COMPACT_ATOMS: atom_id res chain seq x y z
N MET A 1 7.54 3.36 -12.76
CA MET A 1 7.88 1.93 -12.84
C MET A 1 7.82 1.36 -11.42
N HIS A 2 7.14 0.24 -11.21
CA HIS A 2 7.03 -0.41 -9.90
C HIS A 2 7.67 -1.80 -9.96
N VAL A 3 8.29 -2.23 -8.87
CA VAL A 3 8.90 -3.55 -8.72
C VAL A 3 8.35 -4.17 -7.45
N LEU A 4 7.98 -5.46 -7.53
CA LEU A 4 7.51 -6.20 -6.37
C LEU A 4 8.68 -6.97 -5.74
N TYR A 5 8.79 -6.90 -4.42
CA TYR A 5 9.82 -7.60 -3.65
C TYR A 5 9.16 -8.56 -2.66
N ASN A 6 9.45 -9.85 -2.81
CA ASN A 6 8.99 -10.88 -1.88
C ASN A 6 10.04 -11.10 -0.79
N ALA A 7 9.81 -10.52 0.39
CA ALA A 7 10.67 -10.68 1.55
C ALA A 7 9.86 -10.54 2.83
N HIS A 8 10.20 -11.35 3.84
CA HIS A 8 9.63 -11.23 5.19
C HIS A 8 10.29 -10.06 5.92
N MET A 9 9.64 -8.89 5.88
CA MET A 9 10.14 -7.66 6.49
C MET A 9 9.01 -6.92 7.21
N THR A 10 9.35 -6.23 8.29
CA THR A 10 8.50 -5.17 8.86
C THR A 10 8.45 -3.98 7.90
N TRP A 11 7.44 -3.10 8.06
CA TRP A 11 7.34 -1.91 7.22
C TRP A 11 8.59 -1.02 7.28
N LYS A 12 9.19 -0.85 8.47
CA LYS A 12 10.41 -0.05 8.66
C LYS A 12 11.60 -0.66 7.92
N GLU A 13 11.75 -1.98 7.97
CA GLU A 13 12.78 -2.71 7.23
C GLU A 13 12.56 -2.59 5.73
N ALA A 14 11.32 -2.66 5.25
CA ALA A 14 11.00 -2.47 3.83
C ALA A 14 11.32 -1.04 3.34
N VAL A 15 11.03 -0.01 4.14
CA VAL A 15 11.45 1.38 3.85
C VAL A 15 12.97 1.48 3.74
N ALA A 16 13.70 0.92 4.70
CA ALA A 16 15.16 0.95 4.70
C ALA A 16 15.73 0.20 3.49
N PHE A 17 15.19 -0.98 3.18
CA PHE A 17 15.58 -1.79 2.04
C PHE A 17 15.40 -1.05 0.71
N CYS A 18 14.21 -0.48 0.45
CA CYS A 18 13.99 0.30 -0.77
C CYS A 18 14.97 1.46 -0.89
N ARG A 19 15.22 2.20 0.20
CA ARG A 19 16.17 3.32 0.21
C ARG A 19 17.60 2.90 -0.11
N GLN A 20 18.06 1.75 0.40
CA GLN A 20 19.38 1.21 0.08
C GLN A 20 19.54 0.88 -1.41
N GLN A 21 18.44 0.56 -2.10
CA GLN A 21 18.41 0.29 -3.53
C GLN A 21 18.14 1.55 -4.38
N GLY A 22 18.14 2.75 -3.78
CA GLY A 22 17.81 4.00 -4.49
C GLY A 22 16.33 4.12 -4.87
N MET A 23 15.45 3.37 -4.20
CA MET A 23 14.01 3.35 -4.42
C MET A 23 13.24 3.80 -3.17
N MET A 24 11.91 3.86 -3.29
CA MET A 24 11.00 4.13 -2.18
C MET A 24 9.83 3.15 -2.24
N LEU A 25 9.18 2.93 -1.08
CA LEU A 25 7.92 2.19 -1.08
C LEU A 25 6.88 2.92 -1.95
N ALA A 26 6.04 2.10 -2.62
CA ALA A 26 5.11 2.60 -3.62
C ALA A 26 4.13 3.64 -3.04
N THR A 27 3.90 4.68 -3.84
CA THR A 27 2.91 5.72 -3.59
C THR A 27 1.78 5.52 -4.56
N ILE A 28 0.56 5.43 -4.07
CA ILE A 28 -0.57 5.14 -4.94
C ILE A 28 -1.40 6.40 -5.06
N LEU A 29 -1.26 7.04 -6.22
CA LEU A 29 -1.86 8.35 -6.51
C LEU A 29 -3.16 8.23 -7.32
N SER A 30 -3.49 7.04 -7.81
CA SER A 30 -4.68 6.81 -8.64
C SER A 30 -5.17 5.36 -8.57
N THR A 31 -6.44 5.16 -8.90
CA THR A 31 -7.06 3.83 -9.07
C THR A 31 -6.37 3.00 -10.13
N LEU A 32 -5.90 3.62 -11.21
CA LEU A 32 -5.12 2.93 -12.24
C LEU A 32 -3.83 2.34 -11.66
N THR A 33 -3.13 3.09 -10.80
CA THR A 33 -1.90 2.61 -10.16
C THR A 33 -2.20 1.43 -9.23
N ALA A 34 -3.28 1.53 -8.45
CA ALA A 34 -3.76 0.43 -7.62
C ALA A 34 -4.12 -0.82 -8.44
N ALA A 35 -4.85 -0.66 -9.54
CA ALA A 35 -5.27 -1.75 -10.41
C ALA A 35 -4.07 -2.46 -11.05
N VAL A 36 -3.08 -1.70 -11.56
CA VAL A 36 -1.86 -2.27 -12.13
C VAL A 36 -1.06 -3.06 -11.09
N LEU A 37 -0.95 -2.56 -9.86
CA LEU A 37 -0.28 -3.27 -8.78
C LEU A 37 -1.06 -4.53 -8.35
N GLY A 38 -2.38 -4.44 -8.23
CA GLY A 38 -3.25 -5.58 -7.93
C GLY A 38 -3.14 -6.69 -8.98
N GLU A 39 -3.19 -6.33 -10.26
CA GLU A 39 -2.99 -7.28 -11.37
C GLU A 39 -1.60 -7.91 -11.36
N ALA A 40 -0.56 -7.13 -11.05
CA ALA A 40 0.80 -7.66 -10.92
C ALA A 40 0.90 -8.68 -9.77
N MET A 41 0.24 -8.41 -8.63
CA MET A 41 0.16 -9.35 -7.50
C MET A 41 -0.61 -10.63 -7.88
N ILE A 42 -1.71 -10.52 -8.62
CA ILE A 42 -2.51 -11.66 -9.10
C ILE A 42 -1.68 -12.55 -10.04
N ARG A 43 -0.94 -11.95 -10.99
CA ARG A 43 -0.10 -12.70 -11.94
C ARG A 43 1.09 -13.38 -11.29
N SER A 44 1.55 -12.85 -10.16
CA SER A 44 2.72 -13.35 -9.44
C SER A 44 2.34 -14.32 -8.32
N ARG A 45 1.19 -15.00 -8.43
CA ARG A 45 0.79 -16.03 -7.45
C ARG A 45 1.76 -17.22 -7.46
N PRO A 46 2.02 -17.82 -6.27
CA PRO A 46 1.42 -17.50 -4.96
C PRO A 46 2.18 -16.42 -4.17
N ASP A 47 3.28 -15.89 -4.70
CA ASP A 47 4.32 -15.19 -3.95
C ASP A 47 3.90 -13.84 -3.34
N PHE A 48 2.83 -13.22 -3.86
CA PHE A 48 2.42 -11.86 -3.47
C PHE A 48 0.97 -11.84 -2.97
N GLU A 49 0.78 -12.22 -1.71
CA GLU A 49 -0.49 -12.10 -0.99
C GLU A 49 -0.71 -10.67 -0.53
N ASN A 50 0.24 -10.18 0.26
CA ASN A 50 0.18 -8.89 0.95
C ASN A 50 1.51 -8.17 0.77
N MET A 51 1.47 -6.85 0.61
CA MET A 51 2.67 -6.05 0.37
C MET A 51 2.66 -4.72 1.13
N TRP A 52 3.80 -4.33 1.67
CA TRP A 52 3.98 -2.99 2.24
C TRP A 52 3.99 -1.93 1.13
N ILE A 53 3.28 -0.84 1.38
CA ILE A 53 3.35 0.38 0.57
C ILE A 53 3.75 1.58 1.44
N GLY A 54 3.97 2.73 0.82
CA GLY A 54 4.57 3.90 1.49
C GLY A 54 3.67 4.62 2.48
N GLY A 55 2.42 4.19 2.69
CA GLY A 55 1.50 4.89 3.57
C GLY A 55 1.72 4.54 5.04
N PHE A 56 1.71 5.55 5.90
CA PHE A 56 1.79 5.40 7.34
C PHE A 56 0.94 6.44 8.06
N TYR A 57 0.55 6.15 9.30
CA TYR A 57 -0.17 7.07 10.16
C TYR A 57 0.78 7.72 11.18
N ASP A 58 0.75 9.05 11.25
CA ASP A 58 1.42 9.86 12.28
C ASP A 58 0.45 10.88 12.89
N MET A 59 0.32 12.08 12.30
CA MET A 59 -0.78 13.03 12.57
C MET A 59 -1.94 12.89 11.58
N GLY A 60 -1.78 11.99 10.61
CA GLY A 60 -2.71 11.65 9.53
C GLY A 60 -2.04 10.66 8.59
N TRP A 61 -2.84 9.99 7.74
CA TRP A 61 -2.31 9.09 6.71
C TRP A 61 -1.46 9.89 5.72
N THR A 62 -0.19 9.50 5.56
CA THR A 62 0.82 10.23 4.78
C THR A 62 1.67 9.26 3.96
N TRP A 63 2.12 9.70 2.79
CA TRP A 63 3.08 8.95 1.98
C TRP A 63 4.52 9.22 2.42
N VAL A 64 5.29 8.18 2.73
CA VAL A 64 6.71 8.29 3.18
C VAL A 64 7.66 8.82 2.11
N SER A 65 7.27 8.76 0.84
CA SER A 65 8.05 9.17 -0.33
C SER A 65 7.94 10.68 -0.60
N THR A 66 6.75 11.24 -0.51
CA THR A 66 6.46 12.64 -0.87
C THR A 66 6.14 13.52 0.34
N ALA A 67 5.85 12.91 1.49
CA ALA A 67 5.28 13.56 2.66
C ALA A 67 3.89 14.18 2.43
N ASP A 68 3.24 13.84 1.31
CA ASP A 68 1.88 14.32 1.03
C ASP A 68 0.84 13.55 1.86
N PRO A 69 -0.22 14.23 2.32
CA PRO A 69 -1.34 13.56 2.97
C PRO A 69 -2.07 12.65 1.98
N ILE A 70 -2.51 11.49 2.45
CA ILE A 70 -3.39 10.60 1.70
C ILE A 70 -4.81 11.18 1.78
N PRO A 71 -5.41 11.60 0.65
CA PRO A 71 -6.71 12.27 0.65
C PRO A 71 -7.80 11.40 1.28
N GLU A 72 -8.67 11.99 2.08
CA GLU A 72 -9.78 11.28 2.73
C GLU A 72 -10.84 10.83 1.73
N ASN A 73 -10.95 11.55 0.62
CA ASN A 73 -11.91 11.36 -0.45
C ASN A 73 -11.36 10.53 -1.62
N MET A 74 -10.27 9.79 -1.43
CA MET A 74 -9.87 8.78 -2.40
C MET A 74 -11.01 7.76 -2.44
N GLU A 75 -11.81 7.86 -3.51
CA GLU A 75 -13.27 7.68 -3.47
C GLU A 75 -13.73 6.38 -2.78
N SER A 76 -14.89 6.45 -2.11
CA SER A 76 -15.50 5.32 -1.40
C SER A 76 -15.75 4.07 -2.28
N ASN A 77 -15.61 4.17 -3.61
CA ASN A 77 -15.73 3.08 -4.59
C ASN A 77 -14.41 2.69 -5.28
N SER A 78 -13.29 3.30 -4.89
CA SER A 78 -11.98 3.14 -5.51
C SER A 78 -11.12 2.18 -4.70
N TYR A 79 -10.75 1.04 -5.30
CA TYR A 79 -9.84 0.09 -4.69
C TYR A 79 -8.39 0.63 -4.69
N PRO A 80 -7.63 0.44 -3.60
CA PRO A 80 -8.05 -0.12 -2.31
C PRO A 80 -8.59 0.96 -1.35
N PRO A 81 -9.48 0.58 -0.42
CA PRO A 81 -10.09 1.49 0.54
C PRO A 81 -9.11 1.82 1.68
N TRP A 82 -8.13 2.69 1.40
CA TRP A 82 -6.99 3.02 2.27
C TRP A 82 -7.34 3.31 3.73
N ARG A 83 -8.53 3.87 3.99
CA ARG A 83 -9.00 4.26 5.31
C ARG A 83 -10.10 3.38 5.90
N PHE A 84 -10.89 2.67 5.08
CA PHE A 84 -12.06 1.92 5.58
C PHE A 84 -11.75 0.47 5.94
N GLY A 85 -10.70 -0.14 5.35
CA GLY A 85 -10.40 -1.56 5.54
C GLY A 85 -9.42 -1.92 6.67
N SER A 86 -8.54 -1.01 7.09
CA SER A 86 -7.38 -1.37 7.91
C SER A 86 -7.13 -0.50 9.16
N SER A 87 -7.80 0.65 9.30
CA SER A 87 -7.57 1.56 10.45
C SER A 87 -8.81 1.72 11.31
N LYS A 88 -9.25 0.66 12.01
CA LYS A 88 -10.12 0.86 13.17
C LYS A 88 -9.42 1.64 14.29
N ASN A 89 -8.09 1.68 14.26
CA ASN A 89 -7.27 2.56 15.08
C ASN A 89 -6.41 3.39 14.13
N ASN A 90 -6.49 4.71 14.26
CA ASN A 90 -5.64 5.70 13.61
C ASN A 90 -4.16 5.54 14.00
N ALA A 91 -3.54 4.42 13.60
CA ALA A 91 -2.17 4.05 13.89
C ALA A 91 -1.74 2.90 12.96
N GLY A 92 -0.52 2.95 12.41
CA GLY A 92 0.07 1.84 11.68
C GLY A 92 0.63 2.19 10.30
N CYS A 93 0.86 1.16 9.49
CA CYS A 93 1.43 1.24 8.16
C CYS A 93 0.51 0.53 7.15
N LEU A 94 0.43 1.03 5.91
CA LEU A 94 -0.48 0.48 4.91
C LEU A 94 0.07 -0.80 4.29
N LEU A 95 -0.79 -1.82 4.27
CA LEU A 95 -0.64 -3.04 3.49
C LEU A 95 -1.59 -2.98 2.30
N LEU A 96 -1.06 -3.30 1.12
CA LEU A 96 -1.85 -3.70 -0.03
C LEU A 96 -2.11 -5.20 0.11
N ASP A 97 -3.35 -5.56 0.44
CA ASP A 97 -3.79 -6.94 0.58
C ASP A 97 -4.78 -7.27 -0.55
N ARG A 98 -4.48 -8.34 -1.28
CA ARG A 98 -5.28 -8.75 -2.44
C ARG A 98 -6.66 -9.30 -2.06
N HIS A 99 -6.86 -9.75 -0.82
CA HIS A 99 -8.09 -10.39 -0.36
C HIS A 99 -9.11 -9.40 0.19
N VAL A 100 -8.72 -8.14 0.35
CA VAL A 100 -9.60 -7.07 0.86
C VAL A 100 -10.71 -6.70 -0.15
N SER A 101 -10.68 -7.25 -1.38
CA SER A 101 -11.79 -7.15 -2.35
C SER A 101 -12.92 -8.18 -2.14
N ASP A 102 -12.83 -9.08 -1.16
CA ASP A 102 -13.77 -10.21 -0.99
C ASP A 102 -14.57 -10.18 0.32
N THR A 103 -14.98 -9.00 0.79
CA THR A 103 -16.05 -8.90 1.80
C THR A 103 -17.22 -8.06 1.30
N PRO A 104 -18.42 -8.65 1.13
CA PRO A 104 -19.64 -7.87 1.03
C PRO A 104 -19.91 -7.24 2.40
N VAL A 105 -20.01 -5.93 2.44
CA VAL A 105 -20.66 -5.17 3.51
C VAL A 105 -21.69 -4.25 2.88
#